data_AF-A0A810NDS0-F1
#
_entry.id   AF-A0A810NDS0-F1
#
_cell.length_a   1.000
_cell.length_b   1.000
_cell.length_c   1.000
_cell.angle_alpha   90.00
_cell.angle_beta   90.00
_cell.angle_gamma   90.00
#
_symmetry.space_group_name_H-M   'P 1'
#
loop_
_entity.id
_entity.type
_entity.pdbx_description
1 polymer ?
#
loop_
_entity_poly.entity_id
_entity_poly.type
_entity_poly.pdbx_seq_one_letter_code
_entity_poly.pdbx_strand_id
1 'polypeptide(L)'
;MGTDIAGGVEIRPNGPGSPWLLTDAGVDDLPRHYDAFGLLFGVRNYAGFEPVSPGRGLPPDASTELLALQLSDYEHDHTWVAWTELARIDWTAQAPRVDDRIHEYELTSDGPILVGKAGHHGRAWRAVAGEDADPRGSSYPEGTQWRAFDRMWRVERLCQGDVLRGDPPLRALLDTMRDLAERHGDDNVRLVVWFDS
;
A
#
# COMPACT_ATOMS: atom_id res chain seq x y z
N MET A 1 1.17 11.79 12.58
CA MET A 1 0.81 12.59 11.40
C MET A 1 0.39 11.62 10.32
N GLY A 2 -0.52 12.04 9.44
CA GLY A 2 -0.95 11.25 8.28
C GLY A 2 0.14 11.15 7.22
N THR A 3 -0.09 10.35 6.19
CA THR A 3 0.68 10.41 4.94
C THR A 3 -0.31 10.00 3.87
N ASP A 4 -0.70 10.93 3.01
CA ASP A 4 -1.60 10.77 1.88
C ASP A 4 -0.79 10.68 0.58
N ILE A 5 -1.43 10.21 -0.49
CA ILE A 5 -0.81 9.96 -1.80
C ILE A 5 -1.39 10.91 -2.83
N ALA A 6 -0.53 11.44 -3.71
CA ALA A 6 -0.90 12.25 -4.86
C ALA A 6 -0.14 11.79 -6.11
N GLY A 7 -0.64 12.11 -7.30
CA GLY A 7 -0.09 11.64 -8.56
C GLY A 7 -1.14 11.26 -9.59
N GLY A 8 -0.77 10.40 -10.55
CA GLY A 8 -1.68 9.97 -11.60
C GLY A 8 -1.12 8.91 -12.53
N VAL A 9 -2.01 8.36 -13.37
CA VAL A 9 -1.65 7.38 -14.39
C VAL A 9 -1.34 8.08 -15.70
N GLU A 10 -0.19 7.76 -16.29
CA GLU A 10 0.22 8.24 -17.60
C GLU A 10 0.24 7.11 -18.63
N ILE A 11 -0.04 7.45 -19.89
CA ILE A 11 0.02 6.53 -21.03
C ILE A 11 0.84 7.09 -22.20
N ARG A 12 1.34 6.19 -23.05
CA ARG A 12 1.84 6.53 -24.39
C ARG A 12 0.85 6.05 -25.46
N PRO A 13 -0.08 6.91 -25.93
CA PRO A 13 -1.15 6.47 -26.82
C PRO A 13 -0.64 6.05 -28.20
N ASN A 14 0.51 6.58 -28.61
CA ASN A 14 1.14 6.29 -29.91
C ASN A 14 2.31 5.29 -29.78
N GLY A 15 2.39 4.58 -28.66
CA GLY A 15 3.37 3.52 -28.42
C GLY A 15 4.76 4.00 -27.99
N PRO A 16 5.75 3.10 -27.99
CA PRO A 16 7.07 3.37 -27.43
C PRO A 16 7.76 4.56 -28.08
N GLY A 17 8.32 5.46 -27.25
CA GLY A 17 9.00 6.67 -27.71
C GLY A 17 8.09 7.87 -27.98
N SER A 18 6.76 7.71 -27.94
CA SER A 18 5.87 8.87 -27.92
C SER A 18 5.91 9.57 -26.55
N PRO A 19 5.50 10.86 -26.47
CA PRO A 19 5.31 11.52 -25.19
C PRO A 19 4.31 10.77 -24.30
N TRP A 20 4.52 10.87 -22.99
CA TRP A 20 3.54 10.47 -21.99
C TRP A 20 2.42 11.49 -21.90
N LEU A 21 1.19 11.02 -21.71
CA LEU A 21 0.02 11.84 -21.44
C LEU A 21 -0.63 11.39 -20.14
N LEU A 22 -0.96 12.34 -19.27
CA LEU A 22 -1.78 12.10 -18.08
C LEU A 22 -3.19 11.66 -18.50
N THR A 23 -3.73 10.67 -17.79
CA THR A 23 -5.11 10.20 -17.95
C THR A 23 -6.01 10.77 -16.86
N ASP A 24 -7.32 10.60 -17.03
CA ASP A 24 -8.30 10.92 -15.99
C ASP A 24 -8.29 9.91 -14.81
N ALA A 25 -7.51 8.82 -14.91
CA ALA A 25 -7.32 7.88 -13.81
C ALA A 25 -6.28 8.45 -12.83
N GLY A 26 -6.78 8.97 -11.70
CA GLY A 26 -5.98 9.58 -10.65
C GLY A 26 -5.85 8.72 -9.40
N VAL A 27 -5.06 9.21 -8.45
CA VAL A 27 -4.94 8.64 -7.10
C VAL A 27 -5.69 9.43 -6.03
N ASP A 28 -6.40 10.50 -6.42
CA ASP A 28 -7.05 11.44 -5.49
C ASP A 28 -8.11 10.77 -4.59
N ASP A 29 -8.74 9.71 -5.09
CA ASP A 29 -9.73 8.91 -4.35
C ASP A 29 -9.11 7.76 -3.55
N LEU A 30 -7.77 7.57 -3.60
CA LEU A 30 -7.14 6.51 -2.83
C LEU A 30 -7.13 6.86 -1.36
N PRO A 31 -7.67 5.98 -0.49
CA PRO A 31 -7.60 6.20 0.93
C PRO A 31 -6.15 6.10 1.41
N ARG A 32 -5.91 6.65 2.59
CA ARG A 32 -4.67 6.41 3.32
C ARG A 32 -4.53 4.93 3.68
N HIS A 33 -3.78 4.20 2.87
CA HIS A 33 -3.61 2.75 3.03
C HIS A 33 -2.12 2.36 3.04
N TYR A 34 -1.53 2.38 4.23
CA TYR A 34 -0.08 2.16 4.39
C TYR A 34 0.42 0.79 3.95
N ASP A 35 -0.45 -0.22 3.89
CA ASP A 35 -0.06 -1.54 3.37
C ASP A 35 0.16 -1.47 1.86
N ALA A 36 -0.66 -0.66 1.16
CA ALA A 36 -0.51 -0.40 -0.27
C ALA A 36 0.72 0.45 -0.54
N PHE A 37 0.90 1.53 0.22
CA PHE A 37 2.06 2.42 0.04
C PHE A 37 3.36 1.68 0.35
N GLY A 38 3.35 0.84 1.39
CA GLY A 38 4.47 -0.01 1.77
C GLY A 38 4.80 -1.07 0.72
N LEU A 39 3.79 -1.75 0.17
CA LEU A 39 3.98 -2.76 -0.88
C LEU A 39 4.46 -2.16 -2.20
N LEU A 40 3.86 -1.06 -2.64
CA LEU A 40 4.18 -0.49 -3.96
C LEU A 40 5.43 0.37 -3.92
N PHE A 41 5.62 1.16 -2.86
CA PHE A 41 6.59 2.28 -2.86
C PHE A 41 7.51 2.30 -1.63
N GLY A 42 7.27 1.44 -0.64
CA GLY A 42 8.07 1.37 0.58
C GLY A 42 7.76 2.47 1.60
N VAL A 43 6.78 3.32 1.32
CA VAL A 43 6.38 4.42 2.20
C VAL A 43 5.53 3.88 3.35
N ARG A 44 5.91 4.21 4.59
CA ARG A 44 5.24 3.74 5.82
C ARG A 44 5.06 2.21 5.86
N ASN A 45 6.05 1.45 5.39
CA ASN A 45 6.01 0.00 5.23
C ASN A 45 6.10 -0.79 6.57
N TYR A 46 5.06 -0.68 7.40
CA TYR A 46 4.94 -1.45 8.65
C TYR A 46 4.80 -2.95 8.40
N ALA A 47 4.16 -3.32 7.29
CA ALA A 47 3.93 -4.70 6.87
C ALA A 47 5.21 -5.45 6.46
N GLY A 48 6.33 -4.73 6.32
CA GLY A 48 7.62 -5.33 6.04
C GLY A 48 7.76 -5.93 4.64
N PHE A 49 6.97 -5.46 3.66
CA PHE A 49 7.06 -5.89 2.26
C PHE A 49 8.41 -5.52 1.62
N GLU A 50 8.79 -6.21 0.56
CA GLU A 50 9.76 -5.69 -0.41
C GLU A 50 9.01 -4.79 -1.39
N PRO A 51 9.33 -3.49 -1.47
CA PRO A 51 8.57 -2.57 -2.30
C PRO A 51 8.85 -2.79 -3.79
N VAL A 52 7.81 -2.68 -4.62
CA VAL A 52 7.93 -2.85 -6.08
C VAL A 52 8.77 -1.73 -6.71
N SER A 53 8.53 -0.49 -6.30
CA SER A 53 9.18 0.69 -6.86
C SER A 53 9.51 1.75 -5.79
N PRO A 54 10.55 1.51 -4.98
CA PRO A 54 10.93 2.46 -3.93
C PRO A 54 11.69 3.66 -4.49
N GLY A 55 11.22 4.87 -4.16
CA GLY A 55 12.00 6.13 -4.19
C GLY A 55 12.78 6.41 -5.47
N ARG A 56 12.20 6.15 -6.65
CA ARG A 56 12.88 6.35 -7.94
C ARG A 56 13.04 7.82 -8.34
N GLY A 57 12.40 8.74 -7.63
CA GLY A 57 12.19 10.11 -8.06
C GLY A 57 11.08 10.22 -9.10
N LEU A 58 10.84 11.45 -9.58
CA LEU A 58 9.97 11.66 -10.74
C LEU A 58 10.62 11.08 -12.01
N PRO A 59 9.83 10.52 -12.94
CA PRO A 59 10.36 10.14 -14.23
C PRO A 59 10.83 11.39 -14.98
N PRO A 60 12.02 11.36 -15.63
CA PRO A 60 12.57 12.52 -16.34
C PRO A 60 11.74 12.93 -17.56
N ASP A 61 10.89 12.03 -18.05
CA ASP A 61 9.95 12.22 -19.15
C ASP A 61 8.49 12.27 -18.66
N ALA A 62 8.25 12.71 -17.41
CA ALA A 62 6.92 13.03 -16.92
C ALA A 62 6.20 14.02 -17.87
N SER A 63 4.89 13.82 -18.06
CA SER A 63 4.06 14.75 -18.83
C SER A 63 4.01 16.13 -18.17
N THR A 64 3.79 17.17 -18.96
CA THR A 64 3.72 18.54 -18.44
C THR A 64 2.50 18.70 -17.53
N GLU A 65 1.42 18.01 -17.86
CA GLU A 65 0.17 17.95 -17.12
C GLU A 65 0.38 17.34 -15.73
N LEU A 66 1.09 16.22 -15.62
CA LEU A 66 1.42 15.61 -14.33
C LEU A 66 2.31 16.55 -13.49
N LEU A 67 3.34 17.14 -14.10
CA LEU A 67 4.24 18.06 -13.38
C LEU A 67 3.51 19.32 -12.87
N ALA A 68 2.42 19.73 -13.52
CA ALA A 68 1.59 20.85 -13.08
C ALA A 68 0.72 20.50 -11.86
N LEU A 69 0.53 19.21 -11.53
CA LEU A 69 -0.15 18.76 -10.31
C LEU A 69 0.76 18.82 -9.07
N GLN A 70 2.06 19.00 -9.25
CA GLN A 70 3.00 19.07 -8.15
C GLN A 70 2.88 20.44 -7.47
N LEU A 71 2.37 20.46 -6.24
CA LEU A 71 1.83 21.70 -5.66
C LEU A 71 2.56 22.18 -4.40
N SER A 72 3.48 21.41 -3.80
CA SER A 72 4.12 21.87 -2.56
C SER A 72 5.53 21.39 -2.27
N ASP A 73 6.28 22.21 -1.52
CA ASP A 73 7.61 21.91 -0.98
C ASP A 73 7.62 20.81 0.10
N TYR A 74 6.45 20.30 0.52
CA TYR A 74 6.30 19.29 1.56
C TYR A 74 6.11 17.87 1.01
N GLU A 75 6.11 17.72 -0.32
CA GLU A 75 5.99 16.43 -0.99
C GLU A 75 7.32 15.68 -0.97
N HIS A 76 7.26 14.37 -0.73
CA HIS A 76 8.43 13.51 -0.63
C HIS A 76 8.20 12.15 -1.29
N ASP A 77 9.24 11.32 -1.32
CA ASP A 77 9.22 9.94 -1.84
C ASP A 77 8.59 9.79 -3.23
N HIS A 78 8.84 10.77 -4.11
CA HIS A 78 8.46 10.71 -5.51
C HIS A 78 8.96 9.40 -6.14
N THR A 79 8.07 8.71 -6.84
CA THR A 79 8.39 7.45 -7.50
C THR A 79 7.38 7.14 -8.59
N TRP A 80 7.64 6.10 -9.36
CA TRP A 80 6.75 5.64 -10.42
C TRP A 80 6.90 4.15 -10.66
N VAL A 81 5.84 3.50 -11.13
CA VAL A 81 5.83 2.06 -11.41
C VAL A 81 5.13 1.80 -12.74
N ALA A 82 5.75 1.01 -13.61
CA ALA A 82 5.14 0.61 -14.88
C ALA A 82 4.13 -0.52 -14.68
N TRP A 83 3.15 -0.64 -15.58
CA TRP A 83 2.21 -1.77 -15.54
C TRP A 83 2.92 -3.12 -15.65
N THR A 84 3.95 -3.24 -16.49
CA THR A 84 4.82 -4.44 -16.58
C THR A 84 5.34 -4.92 -15.22
N GLU A 85 5.58 -4.01 -14.27
CA GLU A 85 6.07 -4.35 -12.93
C GLU A 85 4.92 -4.74 -12.00
N LEU A 86 3.81 -4.00 -12.05
CA LEU A 86 2.59 -4.30 -11.29
C LEU A 86 1.98 -5.66 -11.67
N ALA A 87 2.02 -6.01 -12.95
CA ALA A 87 1.51 -7.27 -13.47
C ALA A 87 2.30 -8.50 -12.98
N ARG A 88 3.53 -8.30 -12.47
CA ARG A 88 4.41 -9.36 -11.96
C ARG A 88 4.30 -9.57 -10.45
N ILE A 89 3.50 -8.76 -9.77
CA ILE A 89 3.26 -8.91 -8.32
C ILE A 89 2.66 -10.29 -8.06
N ASP A 90 3.37 -11.11 -7.28
CA ASP A 90 2.82 -12.36 -6.77
C ASP A 90 1.93 -12.07 -5.56
N TRP A 91 0.63 -11.91 -5.84
CA TRP A 91 -0.38 -11.64 -4.81
C TRP A 91 -0.50 -12.74 -3.75
N THR A 92 0.09 -13.91 -3.95
CA THR A 92 0.12 -15.01 -2.96
C THR A 92 1.37 -14.97 -2.08
N ALA A 93 2.38 -14.19 -2.47
CA ALA A 93 3.62 -14.08 -1.71
C ALA A 93 3.38 -13.43 -0.34
N GLN A 94 4.07 -13.98 0.65
CA GLN A 94 4.06 -13.47 2.01
C GLN A 94 5.15 -12.41 2.18
N ALA A 95 4.91 -11.40 3.01
CA ALA A 95 5.94 -10.46 3.41
C ALA A 95 7.14 -11.21 4.02
N PRO A 96 8.37 -10.72 3.81
CA PRO A 96 9.57 -11.33 4.40
C PRO A 96 9.68 -11.11 5.91
N ARG A 97 8.97 -10.11 6.46
CA ARG A 97 9.00 -9.76 7.89
C ARG A 97 7.59 -9.65 8.46
N VAL A 98 7.46 -9.84 9.77
CA VAL A 98 6.21 -9.62 10.52
C VAL A 98 5.76 -8.17 10.39
N ASP A 99 4.45 -7.96 10.35
CA ASP A 99 3.89 -6.61 10.44
C ASP A 99 4.27 -6.03 11.80
N ASP A 100 4.78 -4.79 11.80
CA ASP A 100 5.13 -4.09 13.03
C ASP A 100 3.87 -3.68 13.82
N ARG A 101 2.68 -3.77 13.23
CA ARG A 101 1.39 -3.56 13.90
C ARG A 101 0.78 -4.91 14.25
N ILE A 102 0.32 -5.06 15.49
CA ILE A 102 -0.39 -6.26 15.90
C ILE A 102 -1.83 -6.20 15.34
N HIS A 103 -2.27 -7.30 14.74
CA HIS A 103 -3.58 -7.42 14.11
C HIS A 103 -4.66 -7.72 15.15
N GLU A 104 -5.79 -7.03 15.08
CA GLU A 104 -6.94 -7.20 15.97
C GLU A 104 -8.11 -7.83 15.23
N TYR A 105 -8.69 -8.85 15.86
CA TYR A 105 -9.81 -9.61 15.31
C TYR A 105 -10.98 -9.61 16.28
N GLU A 106 -12.19 -9.55 15.71
CA GLU A 106 -13.41 -10.00 16.37
C GLU A 106 -13.55 -11.52 16.22
N LEU A 107 -13.76 -12.22 17.32
CA LEU A 107 -14.04 -13.65 17.33
C LEU A 107 -15.54 -13.87 17.18
N THR A 108 -15.94 -14.34 16.00
CA THR A 108 -17.34 -14.69 15.71
C THR A 108 -17.53 -16.21 15.67
N SER A 109 -18.77 -16.68 15.59
CA SER A 109 -19.08 -18.11 15.38
C SER A 109 -18.51 -18.65 14.06
N ASP A 110 -18.37 -17.79 13.06
CA ASP A 110 -17.89 -18.16 11.72
C ASP A 110 -16.36 -18.03 11.59
N GLY A 111 -15.70 -17.53 12.63
CA GLY A 111 -14.25 -17.37 12.71
C GLY A 111 -13.80 -15.95 13.07
N PRO A 112 -12.48 -15.73 13.14
CA PRO A 112 -11.90 -14.42 13.42
C PRO A 112 -12.07 -13.48 12.20
N ILE A 113 -12.63 -12.29 12.43
CA ILE A 113 -12.77 -11.22 11.44
C ILE A 113 -11.77 -10.12 11.79
N LEU A 114 -10.87 -9.77 10.86
CA LEU A 114 -9.93 -8.67 11.08
C LEU A 114 -10.69 -7.35 11.19
N VAL A 115 -10.53 -6.63 12.30
CA VAL A 115 -11.20 -5.35 12.56
C VAL A 115 -10.23 -4.17 12.66
N GLY A 116 -8.93 -4.42 12.80
CA GLY A 116 -7.95 -3.34 12.86
C GLY A 116 -6.50 -3.80 12.92
N LYS A 117 -5.60 -2.85 12.68
CA LYS A 117 -4.15 -2.99 12.85
C LYS A 117 -3.67 -1.68 13.48
N ALA A 118 -3.30 -1.71 14.74
CA ALA A 118 -2.91 -0.49 15.45
C ALA A 118 -1.59 -0.69 16.19
N GLY A 119 -0.73 0.32 16.18
CA GLY A 119 0.43 0.38 17.07
C GLY A 119 0.09 1.00 18.44
N HIS A 120 -1.18 1.32 18.70
CA HIS A 120 -1.66 1.88 19.96
C HIS A 120 -2.87 1.07 20.40
N HIS A 121 -2.61 -0.03 21.09
CA HIS A 121 -3.69 -0.88 21.57
C HIS A 121 -4.43 -0.25 22.75
N GLY A 122 -5.75 -0.40 22.75
CA GLY A 122 -6.60 0.02 23.84
C GLY A 122 -6.37 -0.78 25.12
N ARG A 123 -7.06 -0.38 26.19
CA ARG A 123 -6.99 -1.00 27.52
C ARG A 123 -7.17 -2.52 27.50
N ALA A 124 -7.99 -3.05 26.59
CA ALA A 124 -8.30 -4.48 26.50
C ALA A 124 -7.08 -5.33 26.16
N TRP A 125 -6.25 -4.91 25.20
CA TRP A 125 -5.02 -5.62 24.87
C TRP A 125 -4.00 -5.53 26.01
N ARG A 126 -3.81 -4.35 26.61
CA ARG A 126 -2.87 -4.18 27.73
C ARG A 126 -3.23 -5.05 28.93
N ALA A 127 -4.52 -5.28 29.17
CA ALA A 127 -4.98 -6.17 30.24
C ALA A 127 -4.53 -7.63 30.04
N VAL A 128 -4.28 -8.06 28.79
CA VAL A 128 -3.85 -9.43 28.46
C VAL A 128 -2.38 -9.54 28.08
N ALA A 129 -1.77 -8.50 27.54
CA ALA A 129 -0.36 -8.46 27.17
C ALA A 129 0.55 -7.96 28.31
N GLY A 130 -0.01 -7.18 29.24
CA GLY A 130 0.73 -6.45 30.28
C GLY A 130 0.82 -4.95 29.97
N GLU A 131 0.87 -4.12 31.02
CA GLU A 131 0.97 -2.65 30.87
C GLU A 131 2.28 -2.21 30.21
N ASP A 132 3.36 -2.96 30.41
CA ASP A 132 4.69 -2.68 29.88
C ASP A 132 4.98 -3.44 28.56
N ALA A 133 3.96 -4.06 27.96
CA ALA A 133 4.11 -4.77 26.69
C ALA A 133 4.45 -3.80 25.55
N ASP A 134 5.45 -4.14 24.73
CA ASP A 134 5.79 -3.38 23.53
C ASP A 134 4.62 -3.49 22.53
N PRO A 135 4.04 -2.40 22.00
CA PRO A 135 2.93 -2.48 21.06
C PRO A 135 3.36 -2.88 19.64
N ARG A 136 4.67 -3.02 19.38
CA ARG A 136 5.19 -3.42 18.06
C ARG A 136 5.14 -4.92 17.89
N GLY A 137 4.50 -5.37 16.81
CA GLY A 137 4.42 -6.78 16.43
C GLY A 137 5.80 -7.41 16.26
N SER A 138 6.79 -6.66 15.74
CA SER A 138 8.16 -7.14 15.56
C SER A 138 8.91 -7.47 16.85
N SER A 139 8.37 -7.07 18.00
CA SER A 139 8.94 -7.38 19.32
C SER A 139 8.59 -8.78 19.81
N TYR A 140 7.75 -9.53 19.10
CA TYR A 140 7.32 -10.87 19.48
C TYR A 140 7.52 -11.88 18.35
N PRO A 141 7.63 -13.18 18.68
CA PRO A 141 7.61 -14.23 17.67
C PRO A 141 6.32 -14.22 16.84
N GLU A 142 6.43 -14.53 15.55
CA GLU A 142 5.28 -14.74 14.67
C GLU A 142 4.34 -15.81 15.27
N GLY A 143 3.03 -15.56 15.21
CA GLY A 143 2.01 -16.43 15.77
C GLY A 143 1.68 -16.18 17.24
N THR A 144 2.37 -15.26 17.92
CA THR A 144 1.99 -14.81 19.27
C THR A 144 0.54 -14.32 19.26
N GLN A 145 -0.26 -14.78 20.22
CA GLN A 145 -1.68 -14.44 20.34
C GLN A 145 -2.04 -14.02 21.75
N TRP A 146 -2.90 -13.01 21.84
CA TRP A 146 -3.61 -12.65 23.06
C TRP A 146 -5.11 -12.71 22.80
N ARG A 147 -5.89 -13.08 23.81
CA ARG A 147 -7.35 -13.23 23.69
C ARG A 147 -8.05 -12.66 24.91
N ALA A 148 -9.12 -11.90 24.68
CA ALA A 148 -10.01 -11.41 25.71
C ALA A 148 -11.44 -11.38 25.17
N PHE A 149 -12.36 -12.10 25.80
CA PHE A 149 -13.77 -12.17 25.39
C PHE A 149 -13.92 -12.53 23.89
N ASP A 150 -14.47 -11.62 23.10
CA ASP A 150 -14.72 -11.66 21.66
C ASP A 150 -13.59 -11.02 20.84
N ARG A 151 -12.43 -10.73 21.45
CA ARG A 151 -11.27 -10.14 20.78
C ARG A 151 -10.06 -11.07 20.80
N MET A 152 -9.33 -11.05 19.70
CA MET A 152 -8.02 -11.67 19.58
C MET A 152 -7.03 -10.68 18.96
N TRP A 153 -5.81 -10.66 19.48
CA TRP A 153 -4.69 -9.96 18.88
C TRP A 153 -3.64 -10.95 18.44
N ARG A 154 -3.03 -10.73 17.28
CA ARG A 154 -2.06 -11.66 16.69
C ARG A 154 -0.91 -10.95 16.00
N VAL A 155 0.28 -11.50 16.18
CA VAL A 155 1.47 -11.17 15.37
C VAL A 155 1.53 -12.10 14.19
N GLU A 156 1.56 -11.55 12.98
CA GLU A 156 1.64 -12.33 11.75
C GLU A 156 2.23 -11.51 10.58
N ARG A 157 2.60 -12.21 9.51
CA ARG A 157 3.01 -11.61 8.24
C ARG A 157 1.80 -11.49 7.31
N LEU A 158 1.72 -10.38 6.59
CA LEU A 158 0.71 -10.20 5.54
C LEU A 158 1.10 -10.91 4.24
N CYS A 159 0.10 -11.33 3.48
CA CYS A 159 0.27 -11.65 2.08
C CYS A 159 0.03 -10.39 1.22
N GLN A 160 0.70 -10.30 0.08
CA GLN A 160 0.55 -9.15 -0.82
C GLN A 160 -0.91 -8.93 -1.24
N GLY A 161 -1.67 -10.01 -1.44
CA GLY A 161 -3.10 -9.97 -1.77
C GLY A 161 -4.00 -9.41 -0.66
N ASP A 162 -3.54 -9.34 0.60
CA ASP A 162 -4.32 -8.72 1.67
C ASP A 162 -4.48 -7.21 1.46
N VAL A 163 -3.52 -6.58 0.75
CA VAL A 163 -3.59 -5.17 0.37
C VAL A 163 -4.84 -4.90 -0.45
N LEU A 164 -5.12 -5.73 -1.47
CA LEU A 164 -6.29 -5.54 -2.34
C LEU A 164 -7.63 -5.82 -1.65
N ARG A 165 -7.63 -6.64 -0.59
CA ARG A 165 -8.84 -6.88 0.23
C ARG A 165 -9.14 -5.69 1.13
N GLY A 166 -8.10 -5.05 1.65
CA GLY A 166 -8.20 -3.85 2.49
C GLY A 166 -8.44 -2.56 1.71
N ASP A 167 -8.13 -2.54 0.41
CA ASP A 167 -8.17 -1.33 -0.44
C ASP A 167 -8.88 -1.57 -1.79
N PRO A 168 -10.23 -1.57 -1.80
CA PRO A 168 -11.00 -1.66 -3.05
C PRO A 168 -10.71 -0.55 -4.07
N PRO A 169 -10.50 0.73 -3.67
CA PRO A 169 -10.08 1.78 -4.60
C PRO A 169 -8.76 1.48 -5.32
N LEU A 170 -7.74 0.98 -4.61
CA LEU A 170 -6.49 0.56 -5.26
C LEU A 170 -6.74 -0.55 -6.28
N ARG A 171 -7.56 -1.55 -5.93
CA ARG A 171 -7.91 -2.61 -6.88
C ARG A 171 -8.56 -2.05 -8.15
N ALA A 172 -9.48 -1.10 -8.02
CA ALA A 172 -10.12 -0.45 -9.17
C ALA A 172 -9.11 0.34 -10.03
N LEU A 173 -8.14 1.01 -9.41
CA LEU A 173 -7.06 1.69 -10.12
C LEU A 173 -6.19 0.69 -10.90
N LEU A 174 -5.78 -0.42 -10.28
CA LEU A 174 -5.00 -1.47 -10.95
C LEU A 174 -5.78 -2.12 -12.09
N ASP A 175 -7.08 -2.35 -11.93
CA ASP A 175 -7.95 -2.84 -13.00
C ASP A 175 -8.02 -1.82 -14.17
N THR A 176 -8.09 -0.52 -13.87
CA THR A 176 -8.04 0.53 -14.89
C THR A 176 -6.70 0.57 -15.63
N MET A 177 -5.59 0.42 -14.91
CA MET A 177 -4.25 0.35 -15.51
C MET A 177 -4.08 -0.88 -16.41
N ARG A 178 -4.65 -2.03 -16.03
CA ARG A 178 -4.70 -3.22 -16.89
C ARG A 178 -5.42 -2.91 -18.21
N ASP A 179 -6.61 -2.31 -18.13
CA ASP A 179 -7.42 -2.02 -19.31
C ASP A 179 -6.75 -0.96 -20.22
N LEU A 180 -5.95 -0.05 -19.66
CA LEU A 180 -5.08 0.84 -20.44
C LEU A 180 -3.92 0.07 -21.09
N ALA A 181 -3.30 -0.87 -20.37
CA ALA A 181 -2.19 -1.66 -20.88
C ALA A 181 -2.62 -2.60 -22.01
N GLU A 182 -3.82 -3.17 -21.95
CA GLU A 182 -4.39 -3.96 -23.06
C GLU A 182 -4.53 -3.13 -24.34
N ARG A 183 -4.75 -1.81 -24.23
CA ARG A 183 -4.92 -0.89 -25.36
C ARG A 183 -3.61 -0.30 -25.87
N HIS A 184 -2.68 0.02 -24.96
CA HIS A 184 -1.48 0.79 -25.27
C HIS A 184 -0.17 -0.02 -25.18
N GLY A 185 -0.20 -1.20 -24.55
CA GLY A 185 0.93 -2.06 -24.26
C GLY A 185 1.45 -1.88 -22.82
N ASP A 186 1.96 -2.96 -22.23
CA ASP A 186 2.36 -3.03 -20.82
C ASP A 186 3.45 -2.03 -20.41
N ASP A 187 4.35 -1.68 -21.32
CA ASP A 187 5.44 -0.72 -21.07
C ASP A 187 5.01 0.74 -21.34
N ASN A 188 3.77 0.95 -21.80
CA ASN A 188 3.22 2.25 -22.19
C ASN A 188 2.16 2.75 -21.21
N VAL A 189 2.12 2.19 -19.99
CA VAL A 189 1.27 2.62 -18.88
C VAL A 189 2.12 2.66 -17.61
N ARG A 190 2.06 3.77 -16.87
CA ARG A 190 2.72 3.90 -15.57
C ARG A 190 1.88 4.71 -14.59
N LEU A 191 2.06 4.41 -13.31
CA LEU A 191 1.56 5.20 -12.20
C LEU A 191 2.73 6.02 -11.65
N VAL A 192 2.58 7.34 -11.55
CA VAL A 192 3.56 8.25 -10.95
C VAL A 192 2.94 8.86 -9.69
N VAL A 193 3.66 8.82 -8.57
CA VAL A 193 3.12 9.23 -7.27
C VAL A 193 4.15 9.95 -6.40
N TRP A 194 3.64 10.66 -5.40
CA TRP A 194 4.37 11.27 -4.30
C TRP A 194 3.49 11.33 -3.05
N PHE A 195 4.07 11.71 -1.91
CA PHE A 195 3.43 11.63 -0.60
C PHE A 195 3.60 12.92 0.19
N ASP A 196 2.63 13.21 1.07
CA ASP A 196 2.73 14.31 2.04
C ASP A 196 3.27 13.85 3.42
N SER A 197 3.77 14.83 4.19
CA SER A 197 4.44 14.61 5.48
C SER A 197 3.50 14.26 6.64
#